data_AF-A0A257JEA7-F1
#
_entry.id   AF-A0A257JEA7-F1
#
_cell.length_a   1.000
_cell.length_b   1.000
_cell.length_c   1.000
_cell.angle_alpha   90.00
_cell.angle_beta   90.00
_cell.angle_gamma   90.00
#
_symmetry.space_group_name_H-M   'P 1'
#
loop_
_entity.id
_entity.type
_entity.pdbx_description
1 polymer ?
#
loop_
_entity_poly.entity_id
_entity_poly.type
_entity_poly.pdbx_seq_one_letter_code
_entity_poly.pdbx_strand_id
1 'polypeptide(L)' 'MTQSTDTVASVLAIDLGTTTGWAVRNGRCRILHGTAEFRPSRFEGGGMRYLRFGKWLDQTLEVTGGIDAVYFE' A
#
# COMPACT_ATOMS: atom_id res chain seq x y z
N MET A 1 -29.93 19.61 -1.36
CA MET A 1 -29.18 19.06 -2.50
C MET A 1 -27.89 18.47 -1.96
N THR A 2 -27.95 17.24 -1.46
CA THR A 2 -26.78 16.52 -0.96
C THR A 2 -25.99 16.06 -2.18
N GLN A 3 -24.84 16.68 -2.44
CA GLN A 3 -23.94 16.22 -3.50
C GLN A 3 -23.51 14.79 -3.15
N SER A 4 -23.92 13.83 -3.96
CA SER A 4 -23.35 12.49 -3.98
C SER A 4 -21.85 12.65 -4.21
N THR A 5 -21.05 12.27 -3.21
CA THR A 5 -19.60 12.28 -3.33
C THR A 5 -19.26 11.16 -4.30
N ASP A 6 -18.99 11.49 -5.56
CA ASP A 6 -18.46 10.53 -6.52
C ASP A 6 -17.14 10.00 -5.95
N THR A 7 -17.22 8.85 -5.31
CA THR A 7 -16.08 8.23 -4.64
C THR A 7 -15.39 7.40 -5.70
N VAL A 8 -14.27 7.90 -6.18
CA VAL A 8 -13.48 7.19 -7.20
C VAL A 8 -12.81 5.99 -6.53
N ALA A 9 -12.68 4.87 -7.24
CA ALA A 9 -12.05 3.67 -6.69
C ALA A 9 -10.65 3.97 -6.11
N SER A 10 -10.42 3.50 -4.90
CA SER A 10 -9.12 3.50 -4.22
C SER A 10 -8.24 2.41 -4.83
N VAL A 11 -7.09 2.79 -5.40
CA VAL A 11 -6.21 1.86 -6.13
C VAL A 11 -4.81 1.94 -5.57
N LEU A 12 -4.25 0.80 -5.20
CA LEU A 12 -2.85 0.65 -4.78
C LEU A 12 -2.05 -0.04 -5.90
N ALA A 13 -0.99 0.61 -6.38
CA ALA A 13 0.00 0.03 -7.26
C ALA A 13 1.29 -0.23 -6.50
N ILE A 14 1.91 -1.39 -6.70
CA ILE A 14 3.09 -1.88 -5.97
C ILE A 14 4.12 -2.40 -6.97
N ASP A 15 5.37 -1.97 -6.84
CA ASP A 15 6.53 -2.56 -7.51
C ASP A 15 7.29 -3.43 -6.49
N LEU A 16 7.23 -4.75 -6.66
CA LEU A 16 7.69 -5.71 -5.66
C LEU A 16 9.22 -5.86 -5.65
N GLY A 17 9.80 -5.83 -4.46
CA GLY A 17 11.23 -5.93 -4.24
C GLY A 17 11.59 -5.78 -2.76
N THR A 18 12.88 -5.84 -2.41
CA THR A 18 13.31 -5.50 -1.04
C THR A 18 13.26 -4.01 -0.76
N THR A 19 13.20 -3.20 -1.81
CA THR A 19 12.81 -1.79 -1.75
C THR A 19 11.61 -1.67 -2.68
N THR A 20 10.42 -1.65 -2.09
CA THR A 20 9.13 -1.68 -2.78
C THR A 20 8.69 -0.28 -3.12
N GLY A 21 8.49 0.03 -4.40
CA GLY A 21 7.80 1.24 -4.82
C GLY A 21 6.30 1.10 -4.61
N TRP A 22 5.62 2.18 -4.21
CA TRP A 22 4.17 2.16 -4.08
C TRP A 22 3.53 3.50 -4.45
N ALA A 23 2.30 3.43 -4.97
CA ALA A 23 1.44 4.59 -5.16
C ALA A 23 -0.02 4.20 -4.86
N VAL A 24 -0.73 5.04 -4.11
CA VAL A 24 -2.16 4.87 -3.83
C VAL A 24 -2.94 6.09 -4.26
N ARG A 25 -4.01 5.88 -5.02
CA ARG A 25 -5.06 6.88 -5.23
C ARG A 25 -6.16 6.63 -4.23
N ASN A 26 -6.53 7.61 -3.40
CA ASN A 26 -7.66 7.48 -2.48
C ASN A 26 -9.00 7.88 -3.12
N GLY A 27 -10.10 7.66 -2.40
CA GLY A 27 -11.45 7.99 -2.86
C GLY A 27 -11.73 9.47 -3.16
N ARG A 28 -10.80 10.36 -2.82
CA ARG A 28 -10.85 11.80 -3.08
C ARG A 28 -9.92 12.23 -4.23
N CYS A 29 -9.52 11.29 -5.08
CA CYS A 29 -8.60 11.50 -6.20
C CYS A 29 -7.21 12.03 -5.81
N ARG A 30 -6.79 11.90 -4.55
CA ARG A 30 -5.42 12.24 -4.14
C ARG A 30 -4.52 11.05 -4.34
N ILE A 31 -3.36 11.28 -4.94
CA ILE A 31 -2.32 10.28 -5.10
C ILE A 31 -1.27 10.52 -4.03
N LEU A 32 -0.96 9.47 -3.27
CA LEU A 32 0.19 9.39 -2.38
C LEU A 32 1.13 8.33 -2.93
N HIS A 33 2.43 8.48 -2.73
CA HIS A 33 3.42 7.54 -3.23
C HIS A 33 4.64 7.52 -2.32
N GLY A 34 5.47 6.51 -2.48
CA GLY A 34 6.72 6.39 -1.75
C GLY A 34 7.44 5.08 -2.00
N THR A 35 8.35 4.76 -1.10
CA THR A 35 9.10 3.51 -1.08
C THR A 35 9.02 2.87 0.30
N ALA A 36 8.89 1.55 0.37
CA ALA A 36 8.95 0.77 1.60
C ALA A 36 10.15 -0.17 1.57
N GLU A 37 10.89 -0.29 2.66
CA GLU A 37 12.09 -1.14 2.72
C GLU A 37 11.87 -2.41 3.54
N PHE A 38 12.07 -3.56 2.88
CA PHE A 38 11.95 -4.90 3.44
C PHE A 38 13.25 -5.69 3.33
N ARG A 39 14.39 -4.98 3.34
CA ARG A 39 15.73 -5.60 3.32
C ARG A 39 15.89 -6.56 4.51
N PRO A 40 16.43 -7.77 4.29
CA PRO A 40 16.65 -8.73 5.37
C PRO A 40 17.76 -8.24 6.31
N SER A 41 17.60 -8.48 7.61
CA SER A 41 18.66 -8.26 8.61
C SER A 41 19.32 -9.59 9.00
N ARG A 42 20.60 -9.54 9.40
CA ARG A 42 21.38 -10.73 9.82
C ARG A 42 20.79 -11.48 11.01
N PHE A 43 19.94 -10.82 11.79
CA PHE A 43 19.30 -11.35 12.99
C PHE A 43 17.83 -11.72 12.78
N GLU A 44 17.35 -11.71 11.54
CA GLU A 44 15.97 -12.04 11.21
C GLU A 44 15.88 -13.40 10.53
N GLY A 45 14.86 -14.18 10.89
CA GLY A 45 14.51 -15.38 10.13
C GLY A 45 14.13 -15.01 8.69
N GLY A 46 14.43 -15.88 7.72
CA GLY A 46 14.23 -15.58 6.30
C GLY A 46 12.81 -15.15 5.91
N GLY A 47 11.81 -15.50 6.72
CA GLY A 47 10.41 -15.12 6.54
C GLY A 47 10.02 -13.72 7.05
N MET A 48 10.84 -13.08 7.88
CA MET A 48 10.47 -11.83 8.58
C MET A 48 10.16 -10.67 7.64
N ARG A 49 10.80 -10.60 6.47
CA ARG A 49 10.50 -9.58 5.45
C ARG A 49 9.05 -9.64 4.99
N TYR A 50 8.48 -10.84 4.87
CA TYR A 50 7.10 -11.03 4.44
C TYR A 50 6.11 -10.64 5.53
N LEU A 51 6.44 -10.87 6.81
CA LEU A 51 5.64 -10.38 7.93
C LEU A 51 5.65 -8.85 8.02
N ARG A 52 6.81 -8.21 7.78
CA ARG A 52 6.87 -6.75 7.69
C ARG A 52 6.08 -6.21 6.51
N PHE A 53 6.15 -6.87 5.36
CA PHE A 53 5.37 -6.50 4.18
C PHE A 53 3.86 -6.60 4.47
N GLY A 54 3.40 -7.71 5.06
CA GLY A 54 1.99 -7.88 5.46
C GLY A 54 1.54 -6.81 6.45
N LYS A 55 2.32 -6.55 7.50
CA LYS A 55 2.03 -5.47 8.45
C LYS A 55 1.97 -4.09 7.78
N TRP A 56 2.85 -3.82 6.81
CA TRP A 56 2.83 -2.58 6.06
C TRP A 56 1.58 -2.44 5.18
N LEU A 57 1.10 -3.54 4.58
CA LEU A 57 -0.17 -3.54 3.84
C LEU A 57 -1.36 -3.25 4.76
N ASP A 58 -1.41 -3.86 5.94
CA ASP A 58 -2.48 -3.62 6.92
C ASP A 58 -2.53 -2.14 7.34
N GLN A 59 -1.37 -1.55 7.63
CA GLN A 59 -1.26 -0.12 7.95
C GLN A 59 -1.68 0.77 6.78
N THR A 60 -1.33 0.38 5.55
CA THR A 60 -1.73 1.13 4.35
C THR A 60 -3.25 1.08 4.16
N LEU A 61 -3.88 -0.08 4.40
CA LEU A 61 -5.33 -0.24 4.35
C LEU A 61 -6.04 0.64 5.39
N GLU A 62 -5.52 0.67 6.62
CA GLU A 62 -6.06 1.50 7.71
C GLU A 62 -5.98 3.00 7.39
N VAL A 63 -4.82 3.47 6.91
CA VAL A 63 -4.60 4.90 6.58
C VAL A 63 -5.42 5.35 5.38
N THR A 64 -5.63 4.47 4.39
CA THR A 64 -6.37 4.78 3.17
C THR A 64 -7.89 4.67 3.37
N GLY A 65 -8.34 4.02 4.45
CA GLY A 65 -9.75 3.77 4.73
C GLY A 65 -10.37 2.71 3.81
N GLY A 66 -9.54 1.94 3.10
CA GLY A 66 -9.97 0.95 2.12
C GLY A 66 -9.21 1.02 0.80
N ILE A 67 -9.04 -0.14 0.16
CA ILE A 67 -8.42 -0.30 -1.16
C ILE A 67 -9.32 -1.21 -1.98
N ASP A 68 -9.80 -0.72 -3.12
CA ASP A 68 -10.73 -1.45 -3.98
C ASP A 68 -9.99 -2.38 -4.95
N ALA A 69 -8.78 -2.02 -5.34
CA ALA A 69 -7.93 -2.83 -6.22
C ALA A 69 -6.44 -2.67 -5.89
N VAL A 70 -5.70 -3.76 -6.03
CA VAL A 70 -4.24 -3.81 -5.91
C VAL A 70 -3.64 -4.33 -7.22
N TYR A 71 -2.66 -3.61 -7.76
CA TYR A 71 -1.89 -3.99 -8.94
C TYR A 71 -0.42 -4.14 -8.56
N PHE A 72 0.25 -5.17 -9.08
CA PHE A 72 1.66 -5.44 -8.80
C PHE A 72 2.37 -6.11 -9.98
N GLU A 73 3.70 -5.99 -10.00
CA GLU A 73 4.63 -6.68 -10.92
C GLU A 73 5.29 -7.91 -10.27
#